data_AF-A0A081K8J2-F1
#
_entry.id   AF-A0A081K8J2-F1
#
_cell.length_a   1.000
_cell.length_b   1.000
_cell.length_c   1.000
_cell.angle_alpha   90.00
_cell.angle_beta   90.00
_cell.angle_gamma   90.00
#
_symmetry.space_group_name_H-M   'P 1'
#
loop_
_entity.id
_entity.type
_entity.pdbx_description
1 polymer ?
#
loop_
_entity_poly.entity_id
_entity_poly.type
_entity_poly.pdbx_seq_one_letter_code
_entity_poly.pdbx_strand_id
1 'polypeptide(L)'
;MCKMIMVALVASYITMVFFNNVTDYSTNLGYIQHVMTMDALPQDSPHHWRSIQTPLLHHIAYLFIIILQLLSSALCWKGFLQFIRHTDRESVISARQTSNLGLVLAFGIWFGGFFVIGGEWFLAWQTPWGALASASRVLVAVGLTLVFINLPDHY
;
A
#
# COMPACT_ATOMS: atom_id res chain seq x y z
N MET A 1 18.21 9.69 -13.65
CA MET A 1 17.34 8.95 -14.60
C MET A 1 16.79 7.64 -14.04
N CYS A 2 17.58 6.76 -13.40
CA CYS A 2 17.02 5.50 -12.88
C CYS A 2 16.00 5.69 -11.74
N LYS A 3 16.26 6.64 -10.82
CA LYS A 3 15.39 6.95 -9.68
C LYS A 3 13.96 7.33 -10.10
N MET A 4 13.83 8.21 -11.09
CA MET A 4 12.50 8.65 -11.59
C MET A 4 11.73 7.51 -12.26
N ILE A 5 12.41 6.60 -12.99
CA ILE A 5 11.77 5.44 -13.64
C ILE A 5 11.21 4.50 -12.58
N MET A 6 11.97 4.21 -11.51
CA MET A 6 11.47 3.37 -10.42
C MET A 6 10.24 3.97 -9.73
N VAL A 7 10.27 5.28 -9.46
CA VAL A 7 9.11 5.99 -8.89
C VAL A 7 7.89 5.89 -9.82
N ALA A 8 8.07 6.07 -11.14
CA ALA A 8 6.97 5.97 -12.11
C ALA A 8 6.40 4.55 -12.20
N LEU A 9 7.23 3.52 -12.15
CA LEU A 9 6.76 2.12 -12.15
C LEU A 9 5.97 1.79 -10.89
N VAL A 10 6.44 2.23 -9.72
CA VAL A 10 5.69 2.08 -8.46
C VAL A 10 4.38 2.87 -8.51
N ALA A 11 4.41 4.11 -9.00
CA ALA A 11 3.20 4.94 -9.16
C ALA A 11 2.17 4.22 -10.05
N SER A 12 2.62 3.69 -11.20
CA SER A 12 1.79 2.97 -12.16
C SER A 12 1.16 1.73 -11.54
N TYR A 13 1.95 0.95 -10.79
CA TYR A 13 1.45 -0.22 -10.07
C TYR A 13 0.36 0.16 -9.07
N ILE A 14 0.60 1.17 -8.21
CA ILE A 14 -0.35 1.61 -7.20
C ILE A 14 -1.62 2.18 -7.85
N THR A 15 -1.49 2.91 -8.97
CA THR A 15 -2.64 3.38 -9.76
C THR A 15 -3.49 2.22 -10.27
N MET A 16 -2.88 1.13 -10.76
CA MET A 16 -3.62 -0.06 -11.19
C MET A 16 -4.29 -0.77 -10.01
N VAL A 17 -3.64 -0.86 -8.85
CA VAL A 17 -4.26 -1.41 -7.64
C VAL A 17 -5.47 -0.57 -7.22
N PHE A 18 -5.33 0.75 -7.17
CA PHE A 18 -6.42 1.68 -6.89
C PHE A 18 -7.58 1.49 -7.87
N PHE A 19 -7.28 1.45 -9.18
CA PHE A 19 -8.28 1.28 -10.23
C PHE A 19 -9.07 -0.02 -10.03
N ASN A 20 -8.38 -1.15 -9.85
CA ASN A 20 -9.03 -2.45 -9.62
C ASN A 20 -9.88 -2.45 -8.35
N ASN A 21 -9.40 -1.84 -7.27
CA ASN A 21 -10.15 -1.76 -6.02
C ASN A 21 -11.44 -0.91 -6.13
N VAL A 22 -11.43 0.10 -7.01
CA VAL A 22 -12.63 0.92 -7.29
C VAL A 22 -13.58 0.21 -8.24
N THR A 23 -13.08 -0.40 -9.32
CA THR A 23 -13.92 -1.02 -10.35
C THR A 23 -14.47 -2.38 -9.94
N ASP A 24 -13.73 -3.14 -9.14
CA ASP A 24 -14.14 -4.43 -8.58
C ASP A 24 -14.29 -4.31 -7.06
N TYR A 25 -15.12 -3.35 -6.65
CA TYR A 25 -15.28 -2.97 -5.24
C TYR A 25 -15.85 -4.10 -4.38
N SER A 26 -16.89 -4.79 -4.86
CA SER A 26 -17.57 -5.84 -4.09
C SER A 26 -16.67 -7.04 -3.80
N THR A 27 -15.89 -7.49 -4.78
CA THR A 27 -15.00 -8.63 -4.62
C THR A 27 -13.90 -8.32 -3.61
N ASN A 28 -13.24 -7.18 -3.77
CA ASN A 28 -12.15 -6.77 -2.89
C ASN A 28 -12.63 -6.39 -1.48
N LEU A 29 -13.83 -5.81 -1.35
CA LEU A 29 -14.47 -5.63 -0.04
C LEU A 29 -14.69 -6.98 0.65
N GLY A 30 -15.11 -8.02 -0.08
CA GLY A 30 -15.29 -9.37 0.46
C GLY A 30 -14.02 -9.90 1.14
N TYR A 31 -12.83 -9.67 0.56
CA TYR A 31 -11.56 -10.01 1.22
C TYR A 31 -11.40 -9.29 2.57
N ILE A 32 -11.66 -7.99 2.61
CA ILE A 32 -11.59 -7.20 3.85
C ILE A 32 -12.60 -7.70 4.88
N GLN A 33 -13.81 -8.07 4.43
CA GLN A 33 -14.84 -8.63 5.29
C GLN A 33 -14.35 -9.93 5.95
N HIS A 34 -13.91 -10.93 5.17
CA HIS A 34 -13.40 -12.19 5.73
C HIS A 34 -12.23 -12.00 6.70
N VAL A 35 -11.32 -11.07 6.40
CA VAL A 35 -10.23 -10.73 7.32
C VAL A 35 -10.77 -10.14 8.62
N MET A 36 -11.64 -9.14 8.54
CA MET A 36 -12.14 -8.43 9.72
C MET A 36 -13.13 -9.24 10.56
N THR A 37 -13.95 -10.09 9.94
CA THR A 37 -14.89 -10.98 10.64
C THR A 37 -14.17 -12.19 11.26
N MET A 38 -12.96 -12.51 10.79
CA MET A 38 -12.16 -13.66 11.24
C MET A 38 -12.91 -14.99 11.07
N ASP A 39 -13.85 -15.06 10.13
CA ASP A 39 -14.77 -16.18 9.92
C ASP A 39 -14.08 -17.47 9.45
N ALA A 40 -12.91 -17.33 8.81
CA ALA A 40 -12.09 -18.44 8.35
C ALA A 40 -11.14 -19.01 9.43
N LEU A 41 -11.15 -18.49 10.66
CA LEU A 41 -10.43 -19.10 11.79
C LEU A 41 -11.19 -20.29 12.38
N PRO A 42 -10.51 -21.20 13.10
CA PRO A 42 -11.18 -22.25 13.87
C PRO A 42 -12.26 -21.68 14.81
N GLN A 43 -13.38 -22.39 14.97
CA GLN A 43 -14.52 -21.93 15.76
C GLN A 43 -14.17 -21.72 17.25
N ASP A 44 -13.28 -22.54 17.78
CA ASP A 44 -12.77 -22.48 19.16
C ASP A 44 -11.60 -21.51 19.34
N SER A 45 -11.26 -20.74 18.31
CA SER A 45 -10.18 -19.75 18.38
C SER A 45 -10.44 -18.74 19.51
N PRO A 46 -9.49 -18.56 20.45
CA PRO A 46 -9.63 -17.59 21.53
C PRO A 46 -9.50 -16.14 21.04
N HIS A 47 -9.30 -15.91 19.73
CA HIS A 47 -9.06 -14.59 19.15
C HIS A 47 -10.31 -13.94 18.53
N HIS A 48 -11.47 -14.59 18.56
CA HIS A 48 -12.71 -14.03 17.99
C HIS A 48 -13.19 -12.75 18.69
N TRP A 49 -12.72 -12.46 19.92
CA TRP A 49 -13.07 -11.24 20.66
C TRP A 49 -12.67 -9.94 19.96
N ARG A 50 -11.67 -9.97 19.07
CA ARG A 50 -11.20 -8.83 18.29
C ARG A 50 -11.73 -8.80 16.85
N SER A 51 -12.64 -9.72 16.51
CA SER A 51 -13.33 -9.69 15.23
C SER A 51 -14.27 -8.48 15.15
N ILE A 52 -14.47 -7.97 13.94
CA ILE A 52 -15.37 -6.85 13.66
C ILE A 52 -16.45 -7.38 12.72
N GLN A 53 -17.69 -7.45 13.20
CA GLN A 53 -18.83 -7.99 12.45
C GLN A 53 -19.64 -6.90 11.73
N THR A 54 -19.41 -5.63 12.06
CA THR A 54 -20.21 -4.50 11.56
C THR A 54 -19.86 -4.16 10.10
N PRO A 55 -20.78 -4.34 9.14
CA PRO A 55 -20.50 -4.13 7.70
C PRO A 55 -20.03 -2.71 7.38
N LEU A 56 -20.58 -1.70 8.05
CA LEU A 56 -20.17 -0.31 7.87
C LEU A 56 -18.67 -0.10 8.17
N LEU A 57 -18.13 -0.78 9.18
CA LEU A 57 -16.70 -0.66 9.52
C LEU A 57 -15.81 -1.33 8.46
N HIS A 58 -16.29 -2.40 7.80
CA HIS A 58 -15.58 -3.01 6.68
C HIS A 58 -15.49 -2.05 5.48
N HIS A 59 -16.59 -1.37 5.15
CA HIS A 59 -16.60 -0.35 4.11
C HIS A 59 -15.68 0.82 4.42
N ILE A 60 -15.68 1.31 5.67
CA ILE A 60 -14.80 2.41 6.11
C ILE A 60 -13.33 1.98 6.00
N ALA A 61 -12.98 0.79 6.48
CA ALA A 61 -11.61 0.28 6.40
C ALA A 61 -11.15 0.12 4.94
N TYR A 62 -12.02 -0.44 4.10
CA TYR A 62 -11.70 -0.63 2.69
C TYR A 62 -11.58 0.68 1.92
N LEU A 63 -12.48 1.64 2.15
CA LEU A 63 -12.41 2.97 1.55
C LEU A 63 -11.14 3.72 2.01
N PHE A 64 -10.76 3.58 3.28
CA PHE A 64 -9.51 4.15 3.80
C PHE A 64 -8.29 3.63 3.03
N ILE A 65 -8.22 2.31 2.76
CA ILE A 65 -7.16 1.72 1.93
C ILE A 65 -7.14 2.34 0.53
N ILE A 66 -8.30 2.47 -0.13
CA ILE A 66 -8.42 3.05 -1.47
C ILE A 66 -7.95 4.52 -1.48
N ILE A 67 -8.34 5.32 -0.49
CA ILE A 67 -7.90 6.72 -0.37
C ILE A 67 -6.38 6.81 -0.22
N LEU A 68 -5.78 5.95 0.61
CA LEU A 68 -4.33 5.92 0.77
C LEU A 68 -3.62 5.53 -0.54
N GLN A 69 -4.16 4.59 -1.32
CA GLN A 69 -3.61 4.21 -2.63
C GLN A 69 -3.66 5.39 -3.61
N LEU A 70 -4.77 6.14 -3.63
CA LEU A 70 -4.91 7.33 -4.45
C LEU A 70 -3.89 8.40 -4.06
N LEU A 71 -3.78 8.72 -2.77
CA LEU A 71 -2.83 9.71 -2.26
C LEU A 71 -1.38 9.30 -2.55
N SER A 72 -1.05 8.03 -2.30
CA SER A 72 0.27 7.47 -2.54
C SER A 72 0.66 7.56 -4.02
N SER A 73 -0.21 7.09 -4.92
CA SER A 73 0.05 7.14 -6.36
C SER A 73 0.14 8.59 -6.87
N ALA A 74 -0.73 9.49 -6.41
CA ALA A 74 -0.70 10.91 -6.79
C ALA A 74 0.62 11.59 -6.37
N LEU A 75 1.11 11.31 -5.15
CA LEU A 75 2.40 11.83 -4.68
C LEU A 75 3.58 11.26 -5.47
N CYS A 76 3.58 9.95 -5.77
CA CYS A 76 4.61 9.35 -6.61
C CYS A 76 4.63 9.95 -8.02
N TRP A 77 3.45 10.14 -8.65
CA TRP A 77 3.34 10.82 -9.94
C TRP A 77 3.81 12.27 -9.90
N LYS A 78 3.46 13.01 -8.85
CA LYS A 78 3.94 14.38 -8.64
C LYS A 78 5.47 14.42 -8.54
N GLY A 79 6.07 13.54 -7.73
CA GLY A 79 7.52 13.43 -7.61
C GLY A 79 8.20 13.07 -8.93
N PHE A 80 7.63 12.14 -9.70
CA PHE A 80 8.10 11.82 -11.05
C PHE A 80 8.07 13.02 -12.01
N LEU A 81 6.96 13.78 -12.03
CA LEU A 81 6.85 14.97 -12.87
C LEU A 81 7.85 16.06 -12.45
N GLN A 82 8.13 16.20 -11.15
CA GLN A 82 9.17 17.10 -10.66
C GLN A 82 10.56 16.66 -11.13
N PHE A 83 10.87 15.36 -11.11
CA PHE A 83 12.13 14.83 -11.66
C PHE A 83 12.31 15.09 -13.16
N ILE A 84 11.23 15.11 -13.95
CA ILE A 84 11.32 15.38 -15.40
C ILE A 84 11.53 16.86 -15.68
N ARG A 85 10.83 17.73 -14.95
CA ARG A 85 10.75 19.16 -15.26
C ARG A 85 11.99 19.94 -14.85
N HIS A 86 12.77 19.43 -13.89
CA HIS A 86 13.82 20.21 -13.28
C HIS A 86 15.09 19.38 -13.04
N THR A 87 16.23 19.99 -13.33
CA THR A 87 17.56 19.38 -13.24
C THR A 87 18.47 20.03 -12.20
N ASP A 88 18.04 21.14 -11.59
CA ASP A 88 18.78 21.79 -10.52
C ASP A 88 18.70 20.99 -9.21
N ARG A 89 19.63 21.28 -8.29
CA ARG A 89 19.77 20.51 -7.05
C ARG A 89 18.55 20.61 -6.14
N GLU A 90 17.95 21.79 -6.02
CA GLU A 90 16.85 22.03 -5.08
C GLU A 90 15.57 21.32 -5.53
N SER A 91 15.27 21.38 -6.83
CA SER A 91 14.12 20.68 -7.40
C SER A 91 14.25 19.17 -7.34
N VAL A 92 15.45 18.61 -7.52
CA VAL A 92 15.72 17.17 -7.36
C VAL A 92 15.51 16.72 -5.91
N ILE A 93 15.89 17.55 -4.93
CA ILE A 93 15.63 17.28 -3.51
C ILE A 93 14.12 17.30 -3.24
N SER A 94 13.41 18.32 -3.75
CA SER A 94 11.95 18.44 -3.60
C SER A 94 11.19 17.28 -4.26
N ALA A 95 11.62 16.85 -5.44
CA ALA A 95 11.08 15.69 -6.15
C ALA A 95 11.23 14.42 -5.30
N ARG A 96 12.44 14.19 -4.74
CA ARG A 96 12.73 13.06 -3.86
C ARG A 96 11.88 13.07 -2.60
N GLN A 97 11.72 14.22 -1.94
CA GLN A 97 10.87 14.36 -0.76
C GLN A 97 9.41 14.02 -1.08
N THR A 98 8.89 14.52 -2.20
CA THR A 98 7.52 14.24 -2.64
C THR A 98 7.32 12.75 -2.96
N SER A 99 8.27 12.13 -3.67
CA SER A 99 8.27 10.69 -3.92
C SER A 99 8.37 9.87 -2.63
N ASN A 100 9.20 10.27 -1.67
CA ASN A 100 9.32 9.61 -0.37
C ASN A 100 7.98 9.58 0.38
N LEU A 101 7.22 10.69 0.38
CA LEU A 101 5.90 10.73 1.02
C LEU A 101 4.94 9.71 0.38
N GLY A 102 4.89 9.65 -0.96
CA GLY A 102 4.08 8.67 -1.67
C GLY A 102 4.49 7.22 -1.36
N LEU A 103 5.79 6.94 -1.38
CA LEU A 103 6.33 5.61 -1.10
C LEU A 103 6.16 5.19 0.37
N VAL A 104 6.24 6.12 1.33
CA VAL A 104 5.98 5.82 2.74
C VAL A 104 4.50 5.52 2.98
N LEU A 105 3.58 6.23 2.31
CA LEU A 105 2.16 5.87 2.36
C LEU A 105 1.93 4.47 1.78
N ALA A 106 2.55 4.14 0.64
CA ALA A 106 2.52 2.79 0.10
C ALA A 106 3.03 1.77 1.13
N PHE A 107 4.22 2.01 1.69
CA PHE A 107 4.78 1.14 2.72
C PHE A 107 3.81 0.96 3.90
N GLY A 108 3.13 2.02 4.34
CA GLY A 108 2.11 1.97 5.38
C GLY A 108 0.88 1.13 5.00
N ILE A 109 0.41 1.21 3.76
CA ILE A 109 -0.69 0.36 3.26
C ILE A 109 -0.30 -1.11 3.34
N TRP A 110 0.85 -1.47 2.76
CA TRP A 110 1.24 -2.88 2.64
C TRP A 110 1.79 -3.44 3.95
N PHE A 111 2.71 -2.77 4.63
CA PHE A 111 3.24 -3.25 5.91
C PHE A 111 2.25 -3.01 7.06
N GLY A 112 1.81 -1.77 7.25
CA GLY A 112 0.88 -1.44 8.33
C GLY A 112 -0.49 -2.08 8.15
N GLY A 113 -1.09 -1.93 6.97
CA GLY A 113 -2.41 -2.49 6.68
C GLY A 113 -2.42 -4.01 6.59
N PHE A 114 -1.60 -4.60 5.70
CA PHE A 114 -1.67 -6.06 5.48
C PHE A 114 -0.88 -6.87 6.52
N PHE A 115 0.34 -6.48 6.90
CA PHE A 115 1.11 -7.27 7.87
C PHE A 115 0.68 -7.00 9.32
N VAL A 116 0.71 -5.74 9.76
CA VAL A 116 0.45 -5.41 11.17
C VAL A 116 -1.04 -5.59 11.52
N ILE A 117 -1.94 -5.01 10.73
CA ILE A 117 -3.38 -5.09 11.01
C ILE A 117 -3.97 -6.40 10.47
N GLY A 118 -3.89 -6.67 9.17
CA GLY A 118 -4.45 -7.90 8.58
C GLY A 118 -3.80 -9.18 9.13
N GLY A 119 -2.47 -9.25 9.05
CA GLY A 119 -1.69 -10.40 9.48
C GLY A 119 -1.79 -10.62 10.98
N GLU A 120 -1.32 -9.68 11.79
CA GLU A 120 -1.17 -9.92 13.24
C GLU A 120 -2.42 -9.61 14.06
N TRP A 121 -3.14 -8.52 13.76
CA TRP A 121 -4.40 -8.23 14.46
C TRP A 121 -5.53 -9.18 14.05
N PHE A 122 -5.68 -9.51 12.77
CA PHE A 122 -6.77 -10.39 12.30
C PHE A 122 -6.34 -11.84 12.03
N LEU A 123 -5.08 -12.21 12.27
CA LEU A 123 -4.54 -13.55 12.01
C LEU A 123 -4.71 -14.01 10.56
N ALA A 124 -4.71 -13.07 9.61
CA ALA A 124 -4.96 -13.42 8.22
C ALA A 124 -3.84 -14.26 7.60
N TRP A 125 -2.66 -14.37 8.25
CA TRP A 125 -1.63 -15.32 7.88
C TRP A 125 -2.05 -16.80 8.05
N GLN A 126 -3.06 -17.07 8.88
CA GLN A 126 -3.63 -18.41 9.08
C GLN A 126 -4.75 -18.73 8.08
N THR A 127 -5.18 -17.76 7.26
CA THR A 127 -6.38 -17.90 6.42
C THR A 127 -6.05 -17.71 4.93
N PRO A 128 -6.92 -18.18 4.02
CA PRO A 128 -6.76 -17.90 2.58
C PRO A 128 -6.89 -16.42 2.21
N TRP A 129 -7.40 -15.58 3.11
CA TRP A 129 -7.79 -14.20 2.81
C TRP A 129 -6.70 -13.15 3.10
N GLY A 130 -5.58 -13.52 3.72
CA GLY A 130 -4.59 -12.54 4.20
C GLY A 130 -3.75 -11.83 3.14
N ALA A 131 -3.74 -12.29 1.89
CA ALA A 131 -3.01 -11.67 0.78
C ALA A 131 -1.52 -11.35 1.05
N LEU A 132 -0.91 -11.94 2.09
CA LEU A 132 0.42 -11.56 2.58
C LEU A 132 1.54 -11.83 1.59
N ALA A 133 1.42 -12.90 0.80
CA ALA A 133 2.37 -13.20 -0.27
C ALA A 133 2.33 -12.18 -1.42
N SER A 134 1.16 -11.59 -1.70
CA SER A 134 1.05 -10.48 -2.64
C SER A 134 1.58 -9.20 -2.03
N ALA A 135 1.22 -8.92 -0.78
CA ALA A 135 1.68 -7.73 -0.06
C ALA A 135 3.21 -7.71 0.10
N SER A 136 3.85 -8.85 0.35
CA SER A 136 5.31 -8.95 0.50
C SER A 136 6.06 -8.50 -0.76
N ARG A 137 5.59 -8.92 -1.94
CA ARG A 137 6.20 -8.53 -3.23
C ARG A 137 6.15 -7.02 -3.44
N VAL A 138 5.01 -6.40 -3.12
CA VAL A 138 4.85 -4.94 -3.24
C VAL A 138 5.69 -4.22 -2.20
N LEU A 139 5.71 -4.72 -0.97
CA LEU A 139 6.50 -4.16 0.11
C LEU A 139 7.98 -4.11 -0.22
N VAL A 140 8.52 -5.20 -0.78
CA VAL A 140 9.92 -5.26 -1.24
C VAL A 140 10.16 -4.25 -2.36
N ALA A 141 9.30 -4.19 -3.38
CA ALA A 141 9.45 -3.24 -4.48
C ALA A 141 9.43 -1.77 -4.00
N VAL A 142 8.47 -1.43 -3.13
CA VAL A 142 8.33 -0.09 -2.53
C VAL A 142 9.52 0.23 -1.64
N GLY A 143 9.92 -0.70 -0.76
CA GLY A 143 11.04 -0.52 0.17
C GLY A 143 12.38 -0.35 -0.55
N LEU A 144 12.66 -1.19 -1.56
CA LEU A 144 13.85 -1.05 -2.40
C LEU A 144 13.86 0.28 -3.15
N THR A 145 12.70 0.72 -3.67
CA THR A 145 12.59 2.02 -4.32
C THR A 145 12.89 3.15 -3.35
N LEU A 146 12.34 3.10 -2.13
CA LEU A 146 12.58 4.06 -1.05
C LEU A 146 14.08 4.16 -0.73
N VAL A 147 14.76 3.03 -0.54
CA VAL A 147 16.20 3.00 -0.31
C VAL A 147 16.95 3.59 -1.50
N PHE A 148 16.68 3.10 -2.70
CA PHE A 148 17.41 3.48 -3.91
C PHE A 148 17.33 4.97 -4.22
N ILE A 149 16.15 5.59 -4.11
CA ILE A 149 16.03 7.02 -4.43
C ILE A 149 16.72 7.93 -3.42
N ASN A 150 17.00 7.42 -2.21
CA ASN A 150 17.71 8.14 -1.16
C ASN A 150 19.22 7.84 -1.11
N LEU A 151 19.73 6.88 -1.89
CA LEU A 151 21.17 6.69 -2.03
C LEU A 151 21.84 7.95 -2.61
N PRO A 152 23.08 8.25 -2.21
CA PRO A 152 23.86 9.33 -2.80
C PRO A 152 23.96 9.16 -4.32
N ASP A 153 23.85 10.26 -5.06
CA ASP A 153 24.16 10.25 -6.48
C ASP A 153 25.69 10.33 -6.61
N HIS A 154 26.30 9.27 -7.15
CA HIS A 154 27.71 9.29 -7.54
C HIS A 154 27.78 9.98 -8.90
N TYR A 155 28.20 11.24 -8.90
CA TYR A 155 28.55 12.01 -10.09
C TYR A 155 30.05 11.93 -10.33
#